data_AF-A0A6N9C324-F1
#
_entry.id   AF-A0A6N9C324-F1
#
_cell.length_a   1.000
_cell.length_b   1.000
_cell.length_c   1.000
_cell.angle_alpha   90.00
_cell.angle_beta   90.00
_cell.angle_gamma   90.00
#
_symmetry.space_group_name_H-M   'P 1'
#
loop_
_entity.id
_entity.type
_entity.pdbx_description
1 polymer ?
#
loop_
_entity_poly.entity_id
_entity_poly.type
_entity_poly.pdbx_seq_one_letter_code
_entity_poly.pdbx_strand_id
1 'polypeptide(L)'
;MVDSRCFSFPAPEFYRNMCLILLAYDRRSVRPLVIAANRDEFYARPAHAARYWDGAPHVFGGRDLEAGGTWLGVSTGGRFAALTNYTDFDLPVTPAASRGDLTRGFLEGNQSALSYAEAVDGTRYQGFNLIVFDGEDLVYASNRTGDVRTLDSGVYGLTNTWLGDEWPKTKHGTAALSRIAADGDADAVLELMLEESEGYLADGHEIE
;
A
#
# COMPACT_ATOMS: atom_id res chain seq x y z
N MET A 1 26.78 -19.26 0.39
CA MET A 1 25.94 -20.05 1.32
C MET A 1 24.85 -19.11 1.76
N VAL A 2 23.74 -19.10 1.02
CA VAL A 2 22.62 -18.16 1.26
C VAL A 2 21.72 -18.84 2.27
N ASP A 3 21.51 -18.18 3.40
CA ASP A 3 20.65 -18.64 4.49
C ASP A 3 19.19 -18.68 4.02
N SER A 4 18.74 -19.88 3.63
CA SER A 4 17.34 -20.19 3.32
C SER A 4 16.55 -20.21 4.61
N ARG A 5 16.23 -19.03 5.15
CA ARG A 5 15.21 -18.89 6.19
C ARG A 5 13.89 -19.35 5.60
N CYS A 6 13.50 -20.58 5.95
CA CYS A 6 12.20 -21.15 5.66
C CYS A 6 11.16 -20.29 6.40
N PHE A 7 10.53 -19.35 5.70
CA PHE A 7 9.39 -18.61 6.24
C PHE A 7 8.23 -19.60 6.34
N SER A 8 7.90 -20.02 7.56
CA SER A 8 6.64 -20.72 7.81
C SER A 8 5.52 -19.74 7.50
N PHE A 9 4.73 -20.02 6.47
CA PHE A 9 3.54 -19.23 6.17
C PHE A 9 2.56 -19.37 7.35
N PRO A 10 1.95 -18.27 7.84
CA PRO A 10 0.96 -18.32 8.91
C PRO A 10 -0.30 -19.09 8.46
N ALA A 11 -1.14 -19.47 9.43
CA ALA A 11 -2.36 -20.26 9.19
C ALA A 11 -3.32 -19.63 8.17
N PRO A 12 -4.18 -20.41 7.48
CA PRO A 12 -5.12 -19.94 6.44
C PRO A 12 -5.99 -18.74 6.84
N GLU A 13 -6.32 -18.61 8.13
CA GLU A 13 -7.11 -17.50 8.68
C GLU A 13 -6.39 -16.14 8.57
N PHE A 14 -5.05 -16.11 8.55
CA PHE A 14 -4.27 -14.89 8.33
C PHE A 14 -4.33 -14.39 6.89
N TYR A 15 -4.69 -15.25 5.93
CA TYR A 15 -4.81 -14.86 4.53
C TYR A 15 -6.03 -13.96 4.28
N ARG A 16 -7.04 -13.98 5.17
CA ARG A 16 -8.31 -13.24 5.03
C ARG A 16 -8.27 -11.77 5.45
N ASN A 17 -7.23 -11.33 6.17
CA ASN A 17 -7.17 -9.99 6.78
C ASN A 17 -5.89 -9.25 6.37
N MET A 18 -5.64 -9.13 5.07
CA MET A 18 -4.38 -8.57 4.58
C MET A 18 -4.66 -7.50 3.54
N CYS A 19 -4.25 -6.28 3.87
CA CYS A 19 -4.20 -5.18 2.92
C CYS A 19 -3.46 -5.61 1.65
N LEU A 20 -3.96 -5.15 0.51
CA LEU A 20 -3.35 -5.37 -0.79
C LEU A 20 -3.35 -4.04 -1.54
N ILE A 21 -2.20 -3.68 -2.09
CA ILE A 21 -2.05 -2.59 -3.05
C ILE A 21 -1.40 -3.17 -4.29
N LEU A 22 -2.10 -3.11 -5.41
CA LEU A 22 -1.59 -3.40 -6.75
C LEU A 22 -1.31 -2.08 -7.45
N LEU A 23 -0.14 -1.98 -8.08
CA LEU A 23 0.32 -0.77 -8.79
C LEU A 23 0.75 -1.18 -10.19
N ALA A 24 0.29 -0.46 -11.21
CA ALA A 24 0.89 -0.47 -12.53
C ALA A 24 1.47 0.91 -12.79
N TYR A 25 2.77 0.96 -13.06
CA TYR A 25 3.54 2.18 -13.21
C TYR A 25 4.24 2.22 -14.56
N ASP A 26 4.02 3.27 -15.35
CA ASP A 26 4.69 3.50 -16.63
C ASP A 26 4.95 4.99 -16.84
N ARG A 27 6.23 5.39 -16.75
CA ARG A 27 6.66 6.79 -16.89
C ARG A 27 6.35 7.38 -18.27
N ARG A 28 6.12 6.53 -19.27
CA ARG A 28 5.85 6.95 -20.66
C ARG A 28 4.36 7.02 -20.97
N SER A 29 3.52 6.53 -20.07
CA SER A 29 2.07 6.53 -20.24
C SER A 29 1.46 7.89 -19.88
N VAL A 30 0.36 8.24 -20.55
CA VAL A 30 -0.49 9.38 -20.16
C VAL A 30 -1.20 9.14 -18.82
N ARG A 31 -1.27 7.88 -18.39
CA ARG A 31 -1.72 7.44 -17.07
C ARG A 31 -0.53 6.77 -16.38
N PRO A 32 0.39 7.55 -15.79
CA PRO A 32 1.65 6.99 -15.33
C PRO A 32 1.49 6.03 -14.17
N LEU A 33 0.37 6.11 -13.43
CA LEU A 33 0.10 5.26 -12.28
C LEU A 33 -1.37 4.83 -12.25
N VAL A 34 -1.60 3.51 -12.23
CA VAL A 34 -2.89 2.88 -11.96
C VAL A 34 -2.77 2.10 -10.66
N ILE A 35 -3.72 2.30 -9.74
CA ILE A 35 -3.71 1.70 -8.40
C ILE A 35 -5.01 0.96 -8.18
N ALA A 36 -4.91 -0.26 -7.67
CA ALA A 36 -6.02 -1.04 -7.14
C ALA A 36 -5.67 -1.39 -5.69
N ALA A 37 -6.50 -1.01 -4.72
CA ALA A 37 -6.14 -1.20 -3.32
C ALA A 37 -7.34 -1.56 -2.46
N ASN A 38 -7.16 -2.53 -1.57
CA ASN A 38 -8.08 -2.84 -0.49
C ASN A 38 -7.34 -2.75 0.85
N ARG A 39 -7.99 -2.16 1.84
CA ARG A 39 -7.51 -2.10 3.21
C ARG A 39 -8.49 -2.84 4.12
N ASP A 40 -8.06 -4.00 4.59
CA ASP A 40 -8.72 -4.68 5.69
C ASP A 40 -8.28 -4.03 7.01
N GLU A 41 -9.23 -3.46 7.74
CA GLU A 41 -8.99 -2.76 9.01
C GLU A 41 -10.12 -3.04 10.01
N PHE A 42 -9.88 -2.81 11.30
CA PHE A 42 -10.92 -2.89 12.32
C PHE A 42 -12.03 -1.85 12.08
N TYR A 43 -13.23 -2.30 11.74
CA TYR A 43 -14.41 -1.44 11.51
C TYR A 43 -14.74 -0.48 12.66
N ALA A 44 -14.31 -0.79 13.88
CA ALA A 44 -14.55 0.05 15.05
C ALA A 44 -13.74 1.37 15.03
N ARG A 45 -12.71 1.49 14.19
CA ARG A 45 -11.85 2.67 14.12
C ARG A 45 -12.53 3.78 13.31
N PRO A 46 -12.92 4.91 13.93
CA PRO A 46 -13.63 5.97 13.23
C PRO A 46 -12.74 6.63 12.17
N ALA A 47 -13.29 6.82 10.98
CA ALA A 47 -12.62 7.48 9.87
C ALA A 47 -13.63 8.29 9.04
N HIS A 48 -13.17 9.37 8.42
CA HIS A 48 -13.89 10.01 7.33
C HIS A 48 -13.71 9.23 6.03
N ALA A 49 -14.81 9.07 5.29
CA ALA A 49 -14.77 8.65 3.89
C ALA A 49 -13.90 9.60 3.05
N ALA A 50 -13.43 9.11 1.90
CA ALA A 50 -12.58 9.88 1.02
C ALA A 50 -13.27 11.18 0.58
N ARG A 51 -12.63 12.31 0.89
CA ARG A 51 -13.08 13.65 0.55
C ARG A 51 -11.88 14.57 0.43
N TYR A 52 -12.09 15.76 -0.14
CA TYR A 52 -11.12 16.83 0.00
C TYR A 52 -11.01 17.26 1.46
N TRP A 53 -9.78 17.42 1.94
CA TRP A 53 -9.53 17.74 3.35
C TRP A 53 -9.70 19.24 3.62
N ASP A 54 -10.34 19.59 4.73
CA ASP A 54 -10.61 20.99 5.08
C ASP A 54 -9.31 21.80 5.33
N GLY A 55 -8.29 21.18 5.93
CA GLY A 55 -6.99 21.79 6.21
C GLY A 55 -5.98 21.71 5.06
N ALA A 56 -6.25 20.88 4.05
CA ALA A 56 -5.43 20.73 2.86
C ALA A 56 -6.33 20.43 1.65
N PRO A 57 -7.01 21.45 1.08
CA PRO A 57 -8.04 21.25 0.05
C PRO A 57 -7.52 20.66 -1.26
N HIS A 58 -6.21 20.64 -1.45
CA HIS A 58 -5.55 19.98 -2.57
C HIS A 58 -5.39 18.47 -2.36
N VAL A 59 -5.70 17.91 -1.19
CA VAL A 59 -5.57 16.48 -0.89
C VAL A 59 -6.95 15.83 -0.85
N PHE A 60 -7.09 14.71 -1.56
CA PHE A 60 -8.24 13.83 -1.54
C PHE A 60 -7.86 12.47 -0.97
N GLY A 61 -8.58 12.03 0.05
CA GLY A 61 -8.35 10.72 0.68
C GLY A 61 -9.16 10.54 1.94
N GLY A 62 -9.21 9.31 2.46
CA GLY A 62 -9.81 9.04 3.77
C GLY A 62 -8.99 9.69 4.90
N ARG A 63 -9.60 9.94 6.05
CA ARG A 63 -8.90 10.49 7.22
C ARG A 63 -9.22 9.69 8.46
N ASP A 64 -8.19 9.21 9.14
CA ASP A 64 -8.32 8.57 10.46
C ASP A 64 -8.69 9.64 11.50
N LEU A 65 -9.76 9.40 12.26
CA LEU A 65 -10.24 10.36 13.28
C LEU A 65 -9.61 10.17 14.65
N GLU A 66 -8.94 9.05 14.91
CA GLU A 66 -8.22 8.81 16.16
C GLU A 66 -6.80 9.37 16.07
N ALA A 67 -6.07 8.96 15.04
CA ALA A 67 -4.65 9.32 14.89
C ALA A 67 -4.44 10.51 13.94
N GLY A 68 -5.48 10.94 13.22
CA GLY A 68 -5.43 12.11 12.35
C GLY A 68 -4.65 11.91 11.04
N GLY A 69 -4.18 10.70 10.73
CA GLY A 69 -3.41 10.39 9.51
C GLY A 69 -4.26 9.89 8.34
N THR A 70 -3.61 9.32 7.32
CA THR A 70 -4.28 8.58 6.25
C THR A 70 -3.45 7.38 5.79
N TRP A 71 -4.09 6.35 5.26
CA TRP A 71 -3.38 5.21 4.69
C TRP A 71 -3.20 5.32 3.18
N LEU A 72 -4.05 6.09 2.48
CA LEU A 72 -4.01 6.28 1.04
C LEU A 72 -4.64 7.63 0.68
N GLY A 73 -3.99 8.37 -0.21
CA GLY A 73 -4.54 9.61 -0.76
C GLY A 73 -3.80 10.08 -2.00
N VAL A 74 -4.40 11.08 -2.64
CA VAL A 74 -3.85 11.77 -3.81
C VAL A 74 -3.95 13.28 -3.61
N SER A 75 -3.09 14.04 -4.30
CA SER A 75 -3.24 15.49 -4.39
C SER A 75 -3.71 15.91 -5.79
N THR A 76 -4.31 17.09 -5.89
CA THR A 76 -4.69 17.72 -7.17
C THR A 76 -3.48 18.04 -8.04
N GLY A 77 -2.27 18.05 -7.47
CA GLY A 77 -1.00 18.18 -8.18
C GLY A 77 -0.45 16.84 -8.71
N GLY A 78 -1.20 15.73 -8.57
CA GLY A 78 -0.79 14.41 -9.07
C GLY A 78 0.08 13.61 -8.09
N ARG A 79 0.29 14.10 -6.86
CA ARG A 79 0.97 13.30 -5.83
C ARG A 79 0.09 12.13 -5.41
N PHE A 80 0.70 11.01 -5.11
CA PHE A 80 0.04 9.87 -4.51
C PHE A 80 0.89 9.35 -3.34
N ALA A 81 0.22 8.89 -2.29
CA ALA A 81 0.87 8.13 -1.24
C ALA A 81 -0.06 7.05 -0.72
N ALA A 82 0.53 5.89 -0.40
CA ALA A 82 -0.15 4.83 0.30
C ALA A 82 0.79 4.10 1.27
N LEU A 83 0.18 3.47 2.27
CA LEU A 83 0.88 2.78 3.34
C LEU A 83 0.20 1.44 3.67
N THR A 84 1.01 0.39 3.83
CA THR A 84 0.58 -0.85 4.48
C THR A 84 1.33 -1.04 5.78
N ASN A 85 0.68 -1.63 6.78
CA ASN A 85 1.38 -2.09 7.99
C ASN A 85 2.30 -3.26 7.59
N TYR A 86 3.51 -3.31 8.12
CA TYR A 86 4.36 -4.50 8.02
C TYR A 86 4.05 -5.44 9.19
N THR A 87 3.64 -6.67 8.90
CA THR A 87 3.33 -7.68 9.92
C THR A 87 4.62 -8.20 10.53
N ASP A 88 4.77 -8.00 11.83
CA ASP A 88 5.94 -8.41 12.60
C ASP A 88 5.44 -9.05 13.90
N PHE A 89 5.52 -10.38 13.99
CA PHE A 89 4.89 -11.14 15.07
C PHE A 89 5.68 -11.10 16.39
N ASP A 90 6.94 -10.63 16.35
CA ASP A 90 7.91 -10.81 17.44
C ASP A 90 8.37 -9.51 18.14
N LEU A 91 7.81 -8.34 17.79
CA LEU A 91 8.31 -7.06 18.31
C LEU A 91 7.41 -6.41 19.38
N PRO A 92 7.98 -5.88 20.48
CA PRO A 92 7.22 -5.12 21.45
C PRO A 92 6.59 -3.87 20.82
N VAL A 93 5.31 -3.68 21.14
CA VAL A 93 4.47 -2.60 20.65
C VAL A 93 4.85 -1.31 21.36
N THR A 94 5.85 -0.57 20.90
CA THR A 94 5.93 0.87 21.20
C THR A 94 6.91 1.62 20.31
N PRO A 95 6.36 2.21 19.25
CA PRO A 95 6.71 3.56 18.86
C PRO A 95 5.46 4.46 18.92
N ALA A 96 5.68 5.75 19.22
CA ALA A 96 4.61 6.68 19.59
C ALA A 96 3.86 7.31 18.40
N ALA A 97 4.42 7.31 17.19
CA ALA A 97 3.87 8.03 16.05
C ALA A 97 2.96 7.16 15.18
N SER A 98 1.90 7.78 14.65
CA SER A 98 1.01 7.13 13.69
C SER A 98 1.69 7.00 12.34
N ARG A 99 1.72 5.78 11.78
CA ARG A 99 2.22 5.54 10.41
C ARG A 99 1.49 6.38 9.36
N GLY A 100 0.19 6.64 9.57
CA GLY A 100 -0.61 7.46 8.64
C GLY A 100 -0.14 8.93 8.54
N ASP A 101 0.74 9.38 9.44
CA ASP A 101 1.38 10.69 9.36
C ASP A 101 2.38 10.77 8.20
N LEU A 102 2.98 9.65 7.79
CA LEU A 102 3.89 9.58 6.64
C LEU A 102 3.15 9.90 5.33
N THR A 103 2.04 9.21 5.09
CA THR A 103 1.19 9.45 3.92
C THR A 103 0.67 10.88 3.91
N ARG A 104 0.16 11.37 5.05
CA ARG A 104 -0.30 12.75 5.21
C ARG A 104 0.82 13.75 4.89
N GLY A 105 1.98 13.60 5.52
CA GLY A 105 3.08 14.54 5.41
C GLY A 105 3.60 14.65 3.98
N PHE A 106 3.62 13.54 3.23
CA PHE A 106 3.99 13.58 1.82
C PHE A 106 2.95 14.31 0.96
N LEU A 107 1.66 14.05 1.20
CA LEU A 107 0.55 14.63 0.42
C LEU A 107 0.41 16.14 0.63
N GLU A 108 0.64 16.63 1.85
CA GLU A 108 0.60 18.05 2.21
C GLU A 108 1.92 18.78 1.85
N GLY A 109 2.99 18.03 1.57
CA GLY A 109 4.32 18.54 1.27
C GLY A 109 4.63 18.71 -0.22
N ASN A 110 5.86 19.13 -0.51
CA ASN A 110 6.35 19.38 -1.88
C ASN A 110 7.73 18.75 -2.19
N GLN A 111 8.30 17.96 -1.26
CA GLN A 111 9.57 17.25 -1.47
C GLN A 111 9.44 16.16 -2.53
N SER A 112 10.44 15.94 -3.38
CA SER A 112 10.48 14.79 -4.29
C SER A 112 10.27 13.47 -3.53
N ALA A 113 9.69 12.47 -4.18
CA ALA A 113 9.38 11.16 -3.61
C ALA A 113 10.59 10.53 -2.90
N LEU A 114 11.75 10.54 -3.56
CA LEU A 114 12.97 9.93 -3.02
C LEU A 114 13.49 10.68 -1.78
N SER A 115 13.67 11.99 -1.89
CA SER A 115 14.10 12.82 -0.76
C SER A 115 13.17 12.71 0.46
N TYR A 116 11.85 12.62 0.23
CA TYR A 116 10.90 12.41 1.31
C TYR A 116 11.13 11.06 2.00
N ALA A 117 11.21 9.99 1.21
CA ALA A 117 11.39 8.63 1.72
C ALA A 117 12.71 8.44 2.48
N GLU A 118 13.81 9.00 1.98
CA GLU A 118 15.13 8.95 2.63
C GLU A 118 15.18 9.74 3.94
N ALA A 119 14.36 10.80 4.06
CA ALA A 119 14.28 11.63 5.26
C ALA A 119 13.42 11.01 6.37
N VAL A 120 12.72 9.89 6.10
CA VAL A 120 11.88 9.23 7.10
C VAL A 120 12.75 8.56 8.17
N ASP A 121 12.61 9.03 9.40
CA ASP A 121 13.13 8.31 10.57
C ASP A 121 12.23 7.11 10.90
N GLY A 122 12.58 5.96 10.33
CA GLY A 122 11.85 4.71 10.48
C GLY A 122 11.77 4.19 11.92
N THR A 123 12.63 4.66 12.83
CA THR A 123 12.65 4.22 14.24
C THR A 123 11.48 4.77 15.05
N ARG A 124 10.83 5.84 14.56
CA ARG A 124 9.68 6.49 15.19
C ARG A 124 8.35 5.77 14.95
N TYR A 125 8.33 4.72 14.14
CA TYR A 125 7.11 4.07 13.67
C TYR A 125 7.18 2.55 13.83
N GLN A 126 6.00 1.92 13.93
CA GLN A 126 5.89 0.46 13.84
C GLN A 126 6.24 0.01 12.42
N GLY A 127 6.32 -1.30 12.20
CA GLY A 127 6.59 -1.84 10.87
C GLY A 127 5.65 -1.26 9.80
N PHE A 128 6.22 -0.75 8.71
CA PHE A 128 5.46 -0.19 7.60
C PHE A 128 6.13 -0.44 6.26
N ASN A 129 5.29 -0.37 5.22
CA ASN A 129 5.69 -0.11 3.85
C ASN A 129 5.06 1.20 3.40
N LEU A 130 5.83 2.03 2.73
CA LEU A 130 5.42 3.33 2.20
C LEU A 130 5.64 3.32 0.68
N ILE A 131 4.61 3.71 -0.07
CA ILE A 131 4.70 4.01 -1.49
C ILE A 131 4.35 5.48 -1.67
N VAL A 132 5.23 6.24 -2.32
CA VAL A 132 5.02 7.66 -2.62
C VAL A 132 5.34 7.95 -4.08
N PHE A 133 4.53 8.79 -4.71
CA PHE A 133 4.69 9.24 -6.09
C PHE A 133 4.53 10.75 -6.12
N ASP A 134 5.53 11.47 -6.63
CA ASP A 134 5.52 12.94 -6.68
C ASP A 134 5.01 13.52 -8.00
N GLY A 135 4.62 12.67 -8.94
CA GLY A 135 4.27 13.04 -10.32
C GLY A 135 5.32 12.60 -11.34
N GLU A 136 6.53 12.27 -10.91
CA GLU A 136 7.64 11.87 -11.80
C GLU A 136 8.26 10.52 -11.43
N ASP A 137 8.48 10.28 -10.14
CA ASP A 137 9.12 9.09 -9.62
C ASP A 137 8.23 8.39 -8.57
N LEU A 138 8.07 7.07 -8.73
CA LEU A 138 7.42 6.20 -7.76
C LEU A 138 8.50 5.60 -6.85
N VAL A 139 8.38 5.77 -5.54
CA VAL A 139 9.36 5.32 -4.55
C VAL A 139 8.71 4.39 -3.55
N TYR A 140 9.41 3.30 -3.25
CA TYR A 140 9.09 2.38 -2.17
C TYR A 140 10.08 2.55 -1.02
N ALA A 141 9.56 2.52 0.21
CA ALA A 141 10.34 2.51 1.42
C ALA A 141 9.76 1.57 2.49
N SER A 142 10.62 0.95 3.29
CA SER A 142 10.20 0.10 4.41
C SER A 142 11.19 0.15 5.56
N ASN A 143 10.71 0.42 6.77
CA ASN A 143 11.57 0.44 7.97
C ASN A 143 11.94 -0.95 8.49
N ARG A 144 11.42 -2.03 7.89
CA ARG A 144 11.73 -3.41 8.28
C ARG A 144 12.76 -4.07 7.38
N THR A 145 12.68 -3.80 6.09
CA THR A 145 13.70 -4.27 5.13
C THR A 145 14.86 -3.30 5.00
N GLY A 146 14.68 -2.03 5.41
CA GLY A 146 15.64 -0.95 5.20
C GLY A 146 15.70 -0.49 3.73
N ASP A 147 14.81 -1.00 2.88
CA ASP A 147 14.73 -0.65 1.48
C ASP A 147 14.18 0.77 1.31
N VAL A 148 14.84 1.57 0.49
CA VAL A 148 14.39 2.87 -0.02
C VAL A 148 14.87 2.97 -1.45
N ARG A 149 13.96 2.98 -2.42
CA ARG A 149 14.34 2.98 -3.84
C ARG A 149 13.25 3.53 -4.75
N THR A 150 13.69 4.16 -5.83
CA THR A 150 12.84 4.46 -6.99
C THR A 150 12.51 3.17 -7.73
N LEU A 151 11.25 3.03 -8.11
CA LEU A 151 10.75 1.90 -8.89
C LEU A 151 10.85 2.21 -10.38
N ASP A 152 11.24 1.20 -11.16
CA ASP A 152 11.17 1.23 -12.62
C ASP A 152 9.72 1.04 -13.09
N SER A 153 9.46 1.28 -14.37
CA SER A 153 8.15 0.96 -14.94
C SER A 153 7.88 -0.55 -14.87
N GLY A 154 6.70 -0.92 -14.39
CA GLY A 154 6.34 -2.30 -14.10
C GLY A 154 5.03 -2.41 -13.32
N VAL A 155 4.66 -3.66 -12.99
CA VAL A 155 3.50 -3.98 -12.16
C VAL A 155 3.99 -4.57 -10.85
N TYR A 156 3.45 -4.06 -9.74
CA TYR A 156 3.85 -4.39 -8.40
C TYR A 156 2.63 -4.76 -7.55
N GLY A 157 2.85 -5.65 -6.59
CA GLY A 157 1.88 -5.90 -5.54
C GLY A 157 2.56 -5.78 -4.18
N LEU A 158 1.85 -5.15 -3.25
CA LEU A 158 2.32 -4.87 -1.91
C LEU A 158 1.26 -5.35 -0.92
N THR A 159 1.67 -6.25 -0.03
CA THR A 159 0.85 -6.68 1.10
C THR A 159 1.39 -6.12 2.41
N ASN A 160 1.13 -6.80 3.52
CA ASN A 160 1.70 -6.51 4.82
C ASN A 160 3.11 -7.09 5.02
N THR A 161 3.78 -7.57 3.97
CA THR A 161 5.18 -8.02 4.02
C THR A 161 6.08 -7.09 3.23
N TRP A 162 6.65 -7.50 2.10
CA TRP A 162 7.50 -6.66 1.25
C TRP A 162 6.90 -6.47 -0.15
N LEU A 163 7.38 -5.47 -0.88
CA LEU A 163 6.97 -5.24 -2.27
C LEU A 163 7.39 -6.41 -3.17
N GLY A 164 6.44 -6.98 -3.90
CA GLY A 164 6.69 -8.12 -4.78
C GLY A 164 6.82 -9.45 -4.04
N ASP A 165 6.16 -9.59 -2.89
CA ASP A 165 6.03 -10.88 -2.23
C ASP A 165 5.35 -11.93 -3.14
N GLU A 166 5.61 -13.21 -2.85
CA GLU A 166 5.17 -14.30 -3.72
C GLU A 166 3.81 -14.89 -3.33
N TRP A 167 3.00 -14.16 -2.57
CA TRP A 167 1.70 -14.65 -2.14
C TRP A 167 0.78 -14.88 -3.34
N PRO A 168 -0.09 -15.91 -3.32
CA PRO A 168 -0.99 -16.21 -4.43
C PRO A 168 -1.81 -15.00 -4.92
N LYS A 169 -2.38 -14.22 -4.00
CA LYS A 169 -3.12 -12.98 -4.30
C LYS A 169 -2.27 -11.93 -5.00
N THR A 170 -1.01 -11.78 -4.58
CA THR A 170 -0.08 -10.83 -5.17
C THR A 170 0.23 -11.24 -6.60
N LYS A 171 0.48 -12.54 -6.84
CA LYS A 171 0.73 -13.08 -8.18
C LYS A 171 -0.49 -12.96 -9.09
N HIS A 172 -1.67 -13.32 -8.60
CA HIS A 172 -2.90 -13.25 -9.37
C HIS A 172 -3.30 -11.80 -9.69
N GLY A 173 -3.36 -10.95 -8.67
CA GLY A 173 -3.71 -9.55 -8.81
C GLY A 173 -2.74 -8.77 -9.72
N THR A 174 -1.43 -8.98 -9.60
CA THR A 174 -0.47 -8.33 -10.51
C THR A 174 -0.59 -8.81 -11.95
N ALA A 175 -0.82 -10.12 -12.15
CA ALA A 175 -1.05 -10.67 -13.48
C ALA A 175 -2.33 -10.13 -14.13
N ALA A 176 -3.41 -10.00 -13.35
CA ALA A 176 -4.67 -9.42 -13.84
C ALA A 176 -4.52 -7.92 -14.12
N LEU A 177 -3.95 -7.15 -13.20
CA LEU A 177 -3.72 -5.71 -13.37
C LEU A 177 -2.88 -5.41 -14.60
N SER A 178 -1.85 -6.22 -14.89
CA SER A 178 -1.01 -6.05 -16.08
C SER A 178 -1.77 -6.09 -17.41
N ARG A 179 -2.93 -6.76 -17.46
CA ARG A 179 -3.75 -6.87 -18.68
C ARG A 179 -4.68 -5.68 -18.86
N ILE A 180 -5.14 -5.07 -17.77
CA ILE A 180 -6.18 -4.04 -17.79
C ILE A 180 -5.62 -2.62 -17.58
N ALA A 181 -4.40 -2.47 -17.03
CA ALA A 181 -3.85 -1.18 -16.67
C ALA A 181 -3.58 -0.25 -17.87
N ALA A 182 -3.34 -0.80 -19.06
CA ALA A 182 -3.09 -0.02 -20.27
C ALA A 182 -4.29 0.85 -20.67
N ASP A 183 -5.49 0.33 -20.51
CA ASP A 183 -6.73 1.03 -20.86
C ASP A 183 -7.15 2.00 -19.74
N GLY A 184 -6.71 1.74 -18.50
CA GLY A 184 -6.99 2.57 -17.34
C GLY A 184 -8.48 2.63 -17.00
N ASP A 185 -9.21 1.57 -17.32
CA ASP A 185 -10.63 1.41 -17.01
C ASP A 185 -10.80 1.19 -15.50
N ALA A 186 -11.44 2.15 -14.83
CA ALA A 186 -11.64 2.12 -13.40
C ALA A 186 -12.62 1.02 -12.96
N ASP A 187 -13.60 0.67 -13.80
CA ASP A 187 -14.58 -0.36 -13.49
C ASP A 187 -13.92 -1.75 -13.53
N ALA A 188 -13.11 -2.02 -14.55
CA ALA A 188 -12.32 -3.25 -14.62
C ALA A 188 -11.32 -3.38 -13.45
N VAL A 189 -10.71 -2.27 -13.03
CA VAL A 189 -9.81 -2.25 -11.86
C VAL A 189 -10.58 -2.50 -10.56
N LEU A 190 -11.81 -2.00 -10.44
CA LEU A 190 -12.67 -2.26 -9.29
C LEU A 190 -13.15 -3.72 -9.27
N GLU A 191 -13.58 -4.27 -10.40
CA GLU A 191 -13.98 -5.67 -10.54
C GLU A 191 -12.86 -6.62 -10.11
N LEU A 192 -11.61 -6.35 -10.51
CA LEU A 192 -10.44 -7.11 -10.04
C LEU A 192 -10.37 -7.14 -8.50
N MET A 193 -10.58 -6.00 -7.83
CA MET A 193 -10.51 -5.96 -6.36
C MET A 193 -11.67 -6.70 -5.70
N LEU A 194 -12.85 -6.71 -6.33
CA LEU A 194 -13.98 -7.50 -5.86
C LEU A 194 -13.70 -9.00 -6.01
N GLU A 195 -13.16 -9.45 -7.15
CA GLU A 195 -12.77 -10.84 -7.38
C GLU A 195 -11.70 -11.31 -6.38
N GLU A 196 -10.68 -10.50 -6.11
CA GLU A 196 -9.65 -10.81 -5.11
C GLU A 196 -10.24 -10.93 -3.69
N SER A 197 -11.34 -10.22 -3.40
CA SER A 197 -12.04 -10.33 -2.12
C SER A 197 -12.96 -11.57 -2.04
N GLU A 198 -13.56 -11.99 -3.17
CA GLU A 198 -14.51 -13.10 -3.25
C GLU A 198 -13.85 -14.46 -3.46
N GLY A 199 -12.75 -14.54 -4.23
CA GLY A 199 -12.03 -15.79 -4.51
C GLY A 199 -11.56 -16.50 -3.25
N TYR A 200 -11.26 -15.75 -2.19
CA TYR A 200 -10.92 -16.27 -0.86
C TYR A 200 -12.11 -16.80 -0.05
N LEU A 201 -13.33 -16.40 -0.38
CA LEU A 201 -14.55 -16.91 0.26
C LEU A 201 -14.98 -18.24 -0.37
N ALA A 202 -14.69 -18.45 -1.66
CA ALA A 202 -15.07 -19.65 -2.41
C ALA A 202 -14.11 -20.84 -2.20
N ASP A 203 -12.81 -20.60 -2.02
CA ASP A 203 -11.81 -21.65 -1.74
C ASP A 203 -11.83 -22.08 -0.27
N GLY A 204 -13.00 -22.48 0.22
CA GLY A 204 -13.18 -23.18 1.48
C GLY A 204 -12.33 -24.46 1.50
N HIS A 205 -11.06 -24.34 1.88
CA HIS A 205 -10.26 -25.45 2.32
C HIS A 205 -10.87 -25.94 3.64
N GLU A 206 -11.72 -26.97 3.51
CA GLU A 206 -12.14 -27.81 4.62
C GLU A 206 -10.90 -28.25 5.40
N ILE A 207 -10.93 -27.94 6.70
CA ILE A 207 -9.94 -28.36 7.68
C ILE A 207 -10.27 -29.82 8.02
N GLU A 208 -9.31 -30.72 7.80
CA GLU A 208 -9.17 -31.94 8.61
C GLU A 208 -8.11 -31.69 9.69
#